data_AF-A0A9W9I3M4-F1
#
_entry.id   AF-A0A9W9I3M4-F1
#
_cell.length_a   1.000
_cell.length_b   1.000
_cell.length_c   1.000
_cell.angle_alpha   90.00
_cell.angle_beta   90.00
_cell.angle_gamma   90.00
#
_symmetry.space_group_name_H-M   'P 1'
#
loop_
_entity.id
_entity.type
_entity.pdbx_description
1 polymer ?
#
loop_
_entity_poly.entity_id
_entity_poly.type
_entity_poly.pdbx_seq_one_letter_code
_entity_poly.pdbx_strand_id
1 'polypeptide(L)'
;MSCHICTSAHSRLPFLCPTCARSRLYQLRLENTRVLLEKESLGRQIERAVSQEFPQNPQSAPGEGLNANDHESSRRWTLQTIASRQAASSSRRENLGQQIEALKEEVKAKKADISERKANLSRRRSDAESAQYQLEGREAAILTGVQNTSKRAEHLWHNLHSKTAEARIFLCREAAHLYGLRQKTSRKSDGRQSYVLGGIAIVDLKDMNGPTPAQISTSLSNIAHLLVLVSHYLSLRLPAEITLPHRNHPTPTIYSPAASYHSREPSNGSDTPHSSTFGPTASKTTEPRTQPRPRPLFIDKPLPRLAKEDPGTYALFLEGATLLAWDVAWLCRTQGINLTSDSWEEVCNIGKGMWQLLVAPLLKHPP
;
A
#
# COMPACT_ATOMS: atom_id res chain seq x y z
N MET A 1 12.85 22.64 -7.33
CA MET A 1 13.39 21.28 -7.10
C MET A 1 12.56 20.64 -6.00
N SER A 2 11.38 20.12 -6.33
CA SER A 2 10.48 19.42 -5.39
C SER A 2 10.92 17.96 -5.27
N CYS A 3 11.14 17.48 -4.05
CA CYS A 3 11.51 16.08 -3.78
C CYS A 3 10.23 15.24 -3.69
N HIS A 4 10.05 14.27 -4.61
CA HIS A 4 8.87 13.40 -4.65
C HIS A 4 8.68 12.52 -3.39
N ILE A 5 9.74 12.32 -2.60
CA ILE A 5 9.71 11.54 -1.35
C ILE A 5 9.01 12.32 -0.23
N CYS A 6 9.15 13.65 -0.21
CA CYS A 6 8.64 14.51 0.85
C CYS A 6 7.29 15.16 0.53
N THR A 7 6.75 14.93 -0.68
CA THR A 7 5.43 15.43 -1.11
C THR A 7 4.28 14.47 -0.79
N SER A 8 4.57 13.27 -0.26
CA SER A 8 3.54 12.34 0.21
C SER A 8 2.99 12.83 1.56
N ALA A 9 1.65 12.79 1.68
CA ALA A 9 0.80 13.61 2.55
C ALA A 9 0.87 13.33 4.06
N HIS A 10 2.04 13.09 4.66
CA HIS A 10 2.18 12.85 6.09
C HIS A 10 3.36 13.64 6.66
N SER A 11 3.14 14.86 7.19
CA SER A 11 4.13 15.42 8.12
C SER A 11 3.59 16.52 9.06
N ARG A 12 3.68 16.25 10.36
CA ARG A 12 3.85 17.28 11.41
C ARG A 12 5.34 17.49 11.72
N LEU A 13 6.26 17.07 10.83
CA LEU A 13 7.70 17.15 11.01
C LEU A 13 8.39 17.71 9.75
N PRO A 14 9.24 18.76 9.87
CA PRO A 14 9.66 19.56 8.73
C PRO A 14 10.71 18.93 7.81
N PHE A 15 11.32 17.78 8.15
CA PHE A 15 12.40 17.21 7.34
C PHE A 15 12.37 15.67 7.31
N LEU A 16 11.97 15.07 6.19
CA LEU A 16 11.98 13.62 5.98
C LEU A 16 13.15 13.10 5.13
N CYS A 17 13.97 13.97 4.53
CA CYS A 17 15.17 13.51 3.81
C CYS A 17 16.36 14.49 3.87
N PRO A 18 17.61 13.97 3.80
CA PRO A 18 18.83 14.79 3.78
C PRO A 18 18.86 15.81 2.64
N THR A 19 18.22 15.51 1.51
CA THR A 19 18.16 16.39 0.34
C THR A 19 17.32 17.65 0.61
N CYS A 20 16.18 17.51 1.29
CA CYS A 20 15.32 18.64 1.68
C CYS A 20 15.94 19.48 2.79
N ALA A 21 16.60 18.84 3.77
CA ALA A 21 17.37 19.57 4.78
C ALA A 21 18.51 20.37 4.13
N ARG A 22 19.24 19.75 3.19
CA ARG A 22 20.33 20.40 2.44
C ARG A 22 19.82 21.56 1.59
N SER A 23 18.73 21.40 0.84
CA SER A 23 18.22 22.47 -0.04
C SER A 23 17.76 23.70 0.74
N ARG A 24 17.15 23.53 1.93
CA ARG A 24 16.75 24.65 2.79
C ARG A 24 17.94 25.37 3.42
N LEU A 25 18.94 24.62 3.89
CA LEU A 25 20.17 25.19 4.45
C LEU A 25 21.03 25.90 3.40
N TYR A 26 20.93 25.53 2.12
CA TYR A 26 21.71 26.15 1.05
C TYR A 26 21.40 27.65 0.87
N GLN A 27 20.13 28.05 0.98
CA GLN A 27 19.75 29.47 0.88
C GLN A 27 20.33 30.28 2.04
N LEU A 28 20.18 29.78 3.28
CA LEU A 28 20.74 30.43 4.47
C LEU A 28 22.28 30.53 4.41
N ARG A 29 22.95 29.52 3.84
CA ARG A 29 24.41 29.57 3.62
C ARG A 29 24.80 30.66 2.62
N LEU A 30 24.07 30.80 1.51
CA LEU A 30 24.31 31.85 0.52
C LEU A 30 24.09 33.24 1.11
N GLU A 31 23.01 33.43 1.87
CA GLU A 31 22.73 34.69 2.57
C GLU A 31 23.84 35.04 3.56
N ASN A 32 24.29 34.08 4.37
CA ASN A 32 25.37 34.30 5.33
C ASN A 32 26.69 34.66 4.62
N THR A 33 27.04 33.97 3.52
CA THR A 33 28.23 34.33 2.73
C THR A 33 28.15 35.74 2.16
N ARG A 34 26.96 36.19 1.72
CA ARG A 34 26.76 37.54 1.23
C ARG A 34 26.98 38.59 2.32
N VAL A 35 26.40 38.37 3.51
CA VAL A 35 26.58 39.27 4.66
C VAL A 35 28.05 39.35 5.08
N LEU A 36 28.78 38.24 5.07
CA LEU A 36 30.21 38.23 5.39
C LEU A 36 31.04 39.03 4.38
N LEU A 37 30.75 38.92 3.08
CA LEU A 37 31.40 39.70 2.04
C LEU A 37 31.09 41.20 2.14
N GLU A 38 29.83 41.55 2.43
CA GLU A 38 29.43 42.94 2.66
C GLU A 38 30.17 43.52 3.88
N LYS A 39 30.26 42.76 4.99
CA LYS A 39 31.02 43.14 6.19
C LYS A 39 32.50 43.36 5.89
N GLU A 40 33.14 42.47 5.12
CA GLU A 40 34.54 42.62 4.72
C GLU A 40 34.73 43.86 3.84
N SER A 41 33.82 44.11 2.91
CA SER A 41 33.88 45.28 2.03
C SER A 41 33.80 46.60 2.80
N LEU A 42 32.91 46.67 3.79
CA LEU A 42 32.76 47.83 4.69
C LEU A 42 33.98 47.98 5.59
N GLY A 43 34.52 46.88 6.13
CA GLY A 43 35.75 46.88 6.91
C GLY A 43 36.92 47.51 6.13
N ARG A 44 37.11 47.11 4.87
CA ARG A 44 38.15 47.68 3.99
C ARG A 44 37.91 49.15 3.63
N GLN A 45 36.66 49.63 3.65
CA GLN A 45 36.35 51.04 3.43
C GLN A 45 36.70 51.88 4.67
N ILE A 46 36.37 51.38 5.86
CA ILE A 46 36.70 52.01 7.14
C ILE A 46 38.23 52.08 7.31
N GLU A 47 38.93 50.99 7.05
CA GLU A 47 40.40 50.93 7.17
C GLU A 47 41.11 51.91 6.22
N ARG A 48 40.57 52.09 5.00
CA ARG A 48 41.04 53.11 4.05
C ARG A 48 40.75 54.54 4.51
N ALA A 49 39.58 54.78 5.09
CA ALA A 49 39.22 56.10 5.61
C ALA A 49 40.07 56.49 6.84
N VAL A 50 40.33 55.54 7.74
CA VAL A 50 41.18 55.76 8.93
C VAL A 50 42.65 55.95 8.57
N SER A 51 43.12 55.34 7.47
CA SER A 51 44.51 55.49 7.00
C SER A 51 44.78 56.79 6.21
N GLN A 52 43.75 57.59 5.89
CA GLN A 52 43.88 58.81 5.08
C GLN A 52 43.87 60.12 5.89
N GLU A 53 43.71 60.08 7.21
CA GLU A 53 43.88 61.26 8.05
C GLU A 53 45.36 61.44 8.42
N PHE A 54 45.92 62.59 7.99
CA PHE A 54 47.32 63.10 8.07
C PHE A 54 48.21 62.80 6.84
N PRO A 55 48.68 63.85 6.11
CA PRO A 55 49.46 64.98 6.63
C PRO A 55 48.91 66.37 6.26
N GLN A 56 48.82 67.30 7.23
CA GLN A 56 49.82 68.35 7.53
C GLN A 56 50.18 69.28 6.35
N ASN A 57 49.55 70.46 6.41
CA ASN A 57 49.93 71.72 5.77
C ASN A 57 51.36 72.13 6.18
N PRO A 58 52.14 72.76 5.29
CA PRO A 58 52.73 74.06 5.65
C PRO A 58 52.49 75.09 4.53
N GLN A 59 51.80 76.18 4.84
CA GLN A 59 52.41 77.50 5.10
C GLN A 59 53.20 78.08 3.91
N SER A 60 52.78 79.27 3.45
CA SER A 60 53.58 80.53 3.44
C SER A 60 53.09 81.50 2.34
N ALA A 61 52.47 82.60 2.75
CA ALA A 61 52.69 83.91 2.11
C ALA A 61 54.00 84.50 2.68
N PRO A 62 54.54 85.69 2.31
CA PRO A 62 54.16 86.69 1.29
C PRO A 62 55.39 87.19 0.47
N GLY A 63 55.23 88.21 -0.39
CA GLY A 63 56.40 88.88 -1.00
C GLY A 63 56.05 90.07 -1.89
N GLU A 64 55.92 91.26 -1.28
CA GLU A 64 56.01 92.56 -1.95
C GLU A 64 57.43 92.79 -2.47
N GLY A 65 57.55 93.39 -3.68
CA GLY A 65 58.82 93.77 -4.27
C GLY A 65 58.63 94.58 -5.54
N LEU A 66 58.44 95.88 -5.38
CA LEU A 66 58.50 96.89 -6.43
C LEU A 66 59.82 96.78 -7.22
N ASN A 67 59.77 96.52 -8.51
CA ASN A 67 60.86 96.80 -9.45
C ASN A 67 60.30 97.21 -10.81
N ALA A 68 60.63 98.41 -11.26
CA ALA A 68 60.13 99.08 -12.46
C ALA A 68 60.70 98.52 -13.79
N ASN A 69 60.59 97.20 -13.97
CA ASN A 69 60.69 96.52 -15.28
C ASN A 69 59.56 95.49 -15.45
N ASP A 70 58.53 95.62 -14.61
CA ASP A 70 57.46 94.65 -14.40
C ASP A 70 56.35 94.73 -15.46
N HIS A 71 56.28 95.79 -16.27
CA HIS A 71 55.17 95.94 -17.21
C HIS A 71 55.27 94.99 -18.42
N GLU A 72 56.49 94.63 -18.85
CA GLU A 72 56.71 93.67 -19.95
C GLU A 72 56.65 92.21 -19.44
N SER A 73 57.22 91.96 -18.25
CA SER A 73 57.25 90.63 -17.60
C SER A 73 55.89 90.24 -17.01
N SER A 74 55.18 91.15 -16.33
CA SER A 74 53.81 90.95 -15.86
C SER A 74 52.82 90.80 -17.01
N ARG A 75 52.98 91.54 -18.12
CA ARG A 75 52.18 91.35 -19.33
C ARG A 75 52.46 90.00 -20.00
N ARG A 76 53.71 89.54 -20.03
CA ARG A 76 54.06 88.20 -20.56
C ARG A 76 53.56 87.09 -19.65
N TRP A 77 53.64 87.24 -18.33
CA TRP A 77 53.17 86.26 -17.34
C TRP A 77 51.64 86.17 -17.30
N THR A 78 50.94 87.30 -17.40
CA THR A 78 49.48 87.35 -17.51
C THR A 78 49.00 86.74 -18.83
N LEU A 79 49.64 87.04 -19.97
CA LEU A 79 49.34 86.40 -21.26
C LEU A 79 49.59 84.89 -21.22
N GLN A 80 50.69 84.44 -20.61
CA GLN A 80 51.01 83.01 -20.45
C GLN A 80 50.03 82.31 -19.50
N THR A 81 49.57 82.98 -18.45
CA THR A 81 48.55 82.47 -17.53
C THR A 81 47.19 82.38 -18.19
N ILE A 82 46.82 83.38 -19.00
CA ILE A 82 45.59 83.36 -19.80
C ILE A 82 45.65 82.22 -20.81
N ALA A 83 46.75 82.08 -21.56
CA ALA A 83 46.95 81.01 -22.54
C ALA A 83 46.93 79.62 -21.87
N SER A 84 47.58 79.45 -20.72
CA SER A 84 47.57 78.20 -19.95
C SER A 84 46.18 77.86 -19.41
N ARG A 85 45.46 78.84 -18.85
CA ARG A 85 44.06 78.66 -18.40
C ARG A 85 43.12 78.34 -19.56
N GLN A 86 43.35 78.95 -20.71
CA GLN A 86 42.56 78.72 -21.92
C GLN A 86 42.85 77.34 -22.51
N ALA A 87 44.11 76.90 -22.53
CA ALA A 87 44.51 75.54 -22.89
C ALA A 87 43.94 74.49 -21.92
N ALA A 88 44.01 74.73 -20.61
CA ALA A 88 43.43 73.86 -19.58
C ALA A 88 41.88 73.83 -19.64
N SER A 89 41.24 74.93 -20.04
CA SER A 89 39.79 74.99 -20.29
C SER A 89 39.40 74.24 -21.57
N SER A 90 40.20 74.37 -22.63
CA SER A 90 40.02 73.65 -23.89
C SER A 90 40.17 72.14 -23.70
N SER A 91 41.24 71.71 -23.03
CA SER A 91 41.48 70.29 -22.71
C SER A 91 40.37 69.69 -21.84
N ARG A 92 39.85 70.45 -20.86
CA ARG A 92 38.67 70.03 -20.09
C ARG A 92 37.41 69.89 -20.94
N ARG A 93 37.16 70.83 -21.86
CA ARG A 93 36.04 70.75 -22.81
C ARG A 93 36.15 69.55 -23.74
N GLU A 94 37.35 69.27 -24.23
CA GLU A 94 37.62 68.14 -25.11
C GLU A 94 37.43 66.81 -24.38
N ASN A 95 37.97 66.67 -23.17
CA ASN A 95 37.79 65.47 -22.33
C ASN A 95 36.31 65.27 -21.94
N LEU A 96 35.59 66.34 -21.59
CA LEU A 96 34.15 66.27 -21.34
C LEU A 96 33.35 65.92 -22.60
N GLY A 97 33.76 66.40 -23.76
CA GLY A 97 33.22 66.00 -25.06
C GLY A 97 33.40 64.50 -25.33
N GLN A 98 34.61 63.97 -25.08
CA GLN A 98 34.89 62.53 -25.20
C GLN A 98 34.05 61.70 -24.24
N GLN A 99 33.87 62.14 -22.99
CA GLN A 99 33.03 61.47 -22.01
C GLN A 99 31.55 61.48 -22.40
N ILE A 100 31.05 62.59 -22.97
CA ILE A 100 29.68 62.68 -23.48
C ILE A 100 29.47 61.69 -24.63
N GLU A 101 30.41 61.62 -25.58
CA GLU A 101 30.30 60.67 -26.69
C GLU A 101 30.40 59.21 -26.23
N ALA A 102 31.30 58.91 -25.28
CA ALA A 102 31.38 57.60 -24.66
C ALA A 102 30.06 57.19 -23.97
N LEU A 103 29.45 58.10 -23.19
CA LEU A 103 28.16 57.86 -22.54
C LEU A 103 27.01 57.69 -23.55
N LYS A 104 27.01 58.44 -24.66
CA LYS A 104 26.00 58.28 -25.72
C LYS A 104 26.08 56.88 -26.35
N GLU A 105 27.28 56.41 -26.66
CA GLU A 105 27.49 55.06 -27.20
C GLU A 105 27.12 53.98 -26.17
N GLU A 106 27.45 54.16 -24.89
CA GLU A 106 27.03 53.23 -23.84
C GLU A 106 25.49 53.18 -23.71
N VAL A 107 24.81 54.33 -23.70
CA VAL A 107 23.34 54.40 -23.66
C VAL A 107 22.74 53.71 -24.89
N LYS A 108 23.32 53.87 -26.07
CA LYS A 108 22.87 53.20 -27.30
C LYS A 108 23.06 51.68 -27.21
N ALA A 109 24.21 51.20 -26.74
CA ALA A 109 24.49 49.79 -26.53
C ALA A 109 23.54 49.17 -25.49
N LYS A 110 23.33 49.82 -24.34
CA LYS A 110 22.39 49.37 -23.31
C LYS A 110 20.95 49.35 -23.81
N LYS A 111 20.54 50.33 -24.62
CA LYS A 111 19.21 50.34 -25.27
C LYS A 111 19.05 49.15 -26.22
N ALA A 112 20.07 48.83 -27.02
CA ALA A 112 20.06 47.67 -27.90
C ALA A 112 19.94 46.35 -27.10
N ASP A 113 20.76 46.17 -26.05
CA ASP A 113 20.71 44.99 -25.17
C ASP A 113 19.34 44.85 -24.48
N ILE A 114 18.74 45.95 -24.00
CA ILE A 114 17.38 45.93 -23.45
C ILE A 114 16.36 45.49 -24.50
N SER A 115 16.48 45.96 -25.74
CA SER A 115 15.56 45.58 -26.82
C SER A 115 15.67 44.09 -27.17
N GLU A 116 16.88 43.55 -27.22
CA GLU A 116 17.15 42.13 -27.47
C GLU A 116 16.60 41.25 -26.35
N ARG A 117 16.85 41.62 -25.08
CA ARG A 117 16.32 40.90 -23.92
C ARG A 117 14.80 40.90 -23.89
N LYS A 118 14.16 42.03 -24.24
CA LYS A 118 12.69 42.12 -24.36
C LYS A 118 12.16 41.18 -25.45
N ALA A 119 12.80 41.14 -26.61
CA ALA A 119 12.43 40.23 -27.69
C ALA A 119 12.57 38.76 -27.26
N ASN A 120 13.67 38.39 -26.61
CA ASN A 120 13.89 37.05 -26.08
C ASN A 120 12.87 36.65 -25.01
N LEU A 121 12.51 37.56 -24.09
CA LEU A 121 11.46 37.30 -23.10
C LEU A 121 10.08 37.14 -23.75
N SER A 122 9.75 37.96 -24.75
CA SER A 122 8.49 37.85 -25.50
C SER A 122 8.40 36.51 -26.22
N ARG A 123 9.49 36.07 -26.87
CA ARG A 123 9.55 34.76 -27.50
C ARG A 123 9.34 33.62 -26.50
N ARG A 124 10.05 33.64 -25.36
CA ARG A 124 9.89 32.63 -24.31
C ARG A 124 8.48 32.57 -23.73
N ARG A 125 7.81 33.71 -23.58
CA ARG A 125 6.40 33.76 -23.14
C ARG A 125 5.48 33.10 -24.17
N SER A 126 5.66 33.44 -25.45
CA SER A 126 4.89 32.82 -26.53
C SER A 126 5.13 31.30 -26.62
N ASP A 127 6.37 30.85 -26.48
CA ASP A 127 6.71 29.42 -26.47
C ASP A 127 6.06 28.70 -25.27
N ALA A 128 6.07 29.32 -24.09
CA ALA A 128 5.45 28.77 -22.88
C ALA A 128 3.91 28.71 -22.98
N GLU A 129 3.27 29.77 -23.48
CA GLU A 129 1.82 29.79 -23.74
C GLU A 129 1.43 28.73 -24.77
N SER A 130 2.22 28.57 -25.83
CA SER A 130 2.01 27.55 -26.86
C SER A 130 2.17 26.13 -26.29
N ALA A 131 3.13 25.91 -25.39
CA ALA A 131 3.31 24.63 -24.72
C ALA A 131 2.19 24.29 -23.72
N GLN A 132 1.62 25.30 -23.05
CA GLN A 132 0.50 25.15 -22.13
C GLN A 132 -0.85 25.10 -22.83
N TYR A 133 -0.91 25.46 -24.11
CA TYR A 133 -2.14 25.51 -24.88
C TYR A 133 -2.86 24.15 -24.87
N GLN A 134 -4.10 24.16 -24.34
CA GLN A 134 -4.97 22.99 -24.18
C GLN A 134 -4.43 21.85 -23.30
N LEU A 135 -3.35 22.07 -22.54
CA LEU A 135 -2.77 21.03 -21.69
C LEU A 135 -3.79 20.53 -20.66
N GLU A 136 -4.47 21.44 -19.95
CA GLU A 136 -5.51 21.09 -18.98
C GLU A 136 -6.67 20.31 -19.61
N GLY A 137 -7.10 20.69 -20.81
CA GLY A 137 -8.14 19.98 -21.55
C GLY A 137 -7.73 18.57 -21.94
N ARG A 138 -6.47 18.38 -22.35
CA ARG A 138 -5.90 17.06 -22.67
C ARG A 138 -5.75 16.20 -21.41
N GLU A 139 -5.25 16.77 -20.32
CA GLU A 139 -5.12 16.06 -19.04
C GLU A 139 -6.49 15.64 -18.51
N ALA A 140 -7.48 16.53 -18.51
CA ALA A 140 -8.85 16.23 -18.10
C ALA A 140 -9.48 15.15 -18.99
N ALA A 141 -9.27 15.21 -20.31
CA ALA A 141 -9.77 14.20 -21.24
C ALA A 141 -9.14 12.82 -20.99
N ILE A 142 -7.82 12.76 -20.75
CA ILE A 142 -7.11 11.52 -20.44
C ILE A 142 -7.62 10.94 -19.11
N LEU A 143 -7.70 11.76 -18.05
CA LEU A 143 -8.19 11.33 -16.74
C LEU A 143 -9.63 10.82 -16.81
N THR A 144 -10.51 11.54 -17.51
CA THR A 144 -11.90 11.13 -17.73
C THR A 144 -11.98 9.82 -18.51
N GLY A 145 -11.12 9.65 -19.51
CA GLY A 145 -10.96 8.41 -20.26
C GLY A 145 -10.62 7.23 -19.34
N VAL A 146 -9.57 7.37 -18.53
CA VAL A 146 -9.14 6.35 -17.57
C VAL A 146 -10.26 6.04 -16.57
N GLN A 147 -10.90 7.06 -15.99
CA GLN A 147 -11.99 6.87 -15.03
C GLN A 147 -13.17 6.12 -15.65
N ASN A 148 -13.55 6.45 -16.89
CA ASN A 148 -14.61 5.76 -17.59
C ASN A 148 -14.25 4.31 -17.89
N THR A 149 -12.99 4.02 -18.23
CA THR A 149 -12.55 2.62 -18.41
C THR A 149 -12.55 1.84 -17.11
N SER A 150 -12.15 2.44 -15.98
CA SER A 150 -12.22 1.82 -14.65
C SER A 150 -13.66 1.47 -14.28
N LYS A 151 -14.59 2.44 -14.40
CA LYS A 151 -16.01 2.22 -14.12
C LYS A 151 -16.59 1.08 -14.97
N ARG A 152 -16.28 1.04 -16.26
CA ARG A 152 -16.72 -0.06 -17.14
C ARG A 152 -16.15 -1.41 -16.70
N ALA A 153 -14.86 -1.46 -16.37
CA ALA A 153 -14.22 -2.69 -15.90
C ALA A 153 -14.83 -3.18 -14.57
N GLU A 154 -15.07 -2.27 -13.62
CA GLU A 154 -15.75 -2.55 -12.36
C GLU A 154 -17.16 -3.10 -12.60
N HIS A 155 -17.96 -2.44 -13.44
CA HIS A 155 -19.30 -2.92 -13.78
C HIS A 155 -19.30 -4.32 -14.41
N LEU A 156 -18.38 -4.58 -15.34
CA LEU A 156 -18.23 -5.90 -15.95
C LEU A 156 -17.80 -6.96 -14.92
N TRP A 157 -16.85 -6.62 -14.04
CA TRP A 157 -16.39 -7.50 -12.97
C TRP A 157 -17.52 -7.84 -12.00
N HIS A 158 -18.29 -6.85 -11.53
CA HIS A 158 -19.44 -7.07 -10.67
C HIS A 158 -20.51 -7.94 -11.34
N ASN A 159 -20.81 -7.68 -12.62
CA ASN A 159 -21.78 -8.48 -13.37
C ASN A 159 -21.35 -9.95 -13.50
N LEU A 160 -20.08 -10.17 -13.88
CA LEU A 160 -19.51 -11.52 -14.02
C LEU A 160 -19.43 -12.22 -12.66
N HIS A 161 -19.06 -11.50 -11.61
CA HIS A 161 -19.00 -12.01 -10.24
C HIS A 161 -20.39 -12.45 -9.77
N SER A 162 -21.43 -11.63 -9.96
CA SER A 162 -22.82 -11.98 -9.60
C SER A 162 -23.27 -13.24 -10.33
N LYS A 163 -23.09 -13.30 -11.65
CA LYS A 163 -23.44 -14.49 -12.45
C LYS A 163 -22.69 -15.75 -12.01
N THR A 164 -21.41 -15.60 -11.68
CA THR A 164 -20.59 -16.72 -11.18
C THR A 164 -21.08 -17.18 -9.81
N ALA A 165 -21.41 -16.26 -8.91
CA ALA A 165 -21.96 -16.57 -7.60
C ALA A 165 -23.33 -17.28 -7.73
N GLU A 166 -24.22 -16.78 -8.58
CA GLU A 166 -25.52 -17.40 -8.87
C GLU A 166 -25.37 -18.81 -9.43
N ALA A 167 -24.46 -19.03 -10.40
CA ALA A 167 -24.19 -20.34 -10.96
C ALA A 167 -23.64 -21.31 -9.90
N ARG A 168 -22.73 -20.87 -9.03
CA ARG A 168 -22.19 -21.69 -7.94
C ARG A 168 -23.25 -22.06 -6.91
N ILE A 169 -24.12 -21.11 -6.53
CA ILE A 169 -25.25 -21.36 -5.63
C ILE A 169 -26.21 -22.38 -6.25
N PHE A 170 -26.50 -22.25 -7.55
CA PHE A 170 -27.32 -23.22 -8.29
C PHE A 170 -26.71 -24.62 -8.24
N LEU A 171 -25.41 -24.78 -8.52
CA LEU A 171 -24.73 -26.07 -8.44
C LEU A 171 -24.78 -26.68 -7.04
N CYS A 172 -24.64 -25.87 -5.98
CA CYS A 172 -24.75 -26.32 -4.60
C CYS A 172 -26.17 -26.85 -4.28
N ARG A 173 -27.21 -26.15 -4.77
CA ARG A 173 -28.61 -26.58 -4.62
C ARG A 173 -28.89 -27.88 -5.36
N GLU A 174 -28.44 -27.99 -6.61
CA GLU A 174 -28.61 -29.20 -7.41
C GLU A 174 -27.87 -30.39 -6.79
N ALA A 175 -26.64 -30.19 -6.30
CA ALA A 175 -25.93 -31.23 -5.57
C ALA A 175 -26.69 -31.69 -4.33
N ALA A 176 -27.20 -30.76 -3.52
CA ALA A 176 -28.01 -31.12 -2.35
C ALA A 176 -29.28 -31.90 -2.73
N HIS A 177 -29.93 -31.51 -3.84
CA HIS A 177 -31.10 -32.20 -4.36
C HIS A 177 -30.77 -33.63 -4.81
N LEU A 178 -29.70 -33.81 -5.60
CA LEU A 178 -29.24 -35.11 -6.10
C LEU A 178 -28.77 -36.04 -4.98
N TYR A 179 -28.11 -35.51 -3.95
CA TYR A 179 -27.76 -36.25 -2.74
C TYR A 179 -28.98 -36.52 -1.84
N GLY A 180 -30.16 -36.02 -2.19
CA GLY A 180 -31.40 -36.30 -1.48
C GLY A 180 -31.49 -35.62 -0.12
N LEU A 181 -30.91 -34.43 0.04
CA LEU A 181 -31.07 -33.61 1.25
C LEU A 181 -32.53 -33.14 1.36
N ARG A 182 -33.22 -33.54 2.44
CA ARG A 182 -34.64 -33.24 2.66
C ARG A 182 -34.93 -32.92 4.12
N GLN A 183 -35.81 -31.96 4.33
CA GLN A 183 -36.44 -31.71 5.63
C GLN A 183 -37.72 -32.57 5.76
N LYS A 184 -37.83 -33.33 6.84
CA LYS A 184 -39.01 -34.10 7.24
C LYS A 184 -39.62 -33.46 8.49
N THR A 185 -40.85 -32.99 8.38
CA THR A 185 -41.64 -32.55 9.54
C THR A 185 -42.29 -33.77 10.20
N SER A 186 -41.98 -34.02 11.47
CA SER A 186 -42.64 -35.09 12.23
C SER A 186 -44.05 -34.64 12.61
N ARG A 187 -45.07 -35.41 12.19
CA ARG A 187 -46.47 -35.15 12.56
C ARG A 187 -46.85 -35.67 13.96
N LYS A 188 -45.99 -36.45 14.63
CA LYS A 188 -46.39 -37.28 15.78
C LYS A 188 -45.74 -36.95 17.13
N SER A 189 -44.73 -36.08 17.21
CA SER A 189 -44.27 -35.55 18.50
C SER A 189 -43.43 -34.28 18.31
N ASP A 190 -43.80 -33.24 19.05
CA ASP A 190 -42.99 -32.05 19.37
C ASP A 190 -42.63 -31.06 18.25
N GLY A 191 -43.14 -31.23 17.02
CA GLY A 191 -42.86 -30.30 15.92
C GLY A 191 -41.38 -30.21 15.51
N ARG A 192 -40.50 -31.06 16.08
CA ARG A 192 -39.06 -31.06 15.83
C ARG A 192 -38.81 -31.44 14.38
N GLN A 193 -38.12 -30.55 13.66
CA GLN A 193 -37.73 -30.76 12.27
C GLN A 193 -36.61 -31.81 12.23
N SER A 194 -36.78 -32.84 11.39
CA SER A 194 -35.75 -33.86 11.15
C SER A 194 -35.20 -33.69 9.74
N TYR A 195 -33.94 -34.05 9.53
CA TYR A 195 -33.26 -33.88 8.24
C TYR A 195 -32.73 -35.22 7.75
N VAL A 196 -32.75 -35.43 6.45
CA VAL A 196 -32.39 -36.69 5.80
C VAL A 196 -31.46 -36.39 4.62
N LEU A 197 -30.44 -37.22 4.43
CA LEU A 197 -29.48 -37.16 3.33
C LEU A 197 -29.26 -38.57 2.78
N GLY A 198 -29.43 -38.77 1.47
CA GLY A 198 -29.33 -40.10 0.85
C GLY A 198 -30.33 -41.11 1.40
N GLY A 199 -31.49 -40.65 1.89
CA GLY A 199 -32.48 -41.51 2.56
C GLY A 199 -32.19 -41.84 4.03
N ILE A 200 -31.02 -41.45 4.55
CA ILE A 200 -30.58 -41.72 5.93
C ILE A 200 -30.79 -40.46 6.78
N ALA A 201 -31.32 -40.62 8.00
CA ALA A 201 -31.49 -39.50 8.91
C ALA A 201 -30.13 -38.90 9.31
N ILE A 202 -30.01 -37.57 9.18
CA ILE A 202 -28.84 -36.83 9.65
C ILE A 202 -28.83 -36.88 11.17
N VAL A 203 -27.72 -37.35 11.73
CA VAL A 203 -27.56 -37.48 13.17
C VAL A 203 -27.29 -36.12 13.80
N ASP A 204 -28.07 -35.75 14.82
CA ASP A 204 -27.76 -34.63 15.72
C ASP A 204 -26.68 -35.08 16.69
N LEU A 205 -25.60 -34.30 16.85
CA LEU A 205 -24.48 -34.66 17.72
C LEU A 205 -24.91 -34.85 19.19
N LYS A 206 -26.02 -34.22 19.61
CA LYS A 206 -26.61 -34.37 20.95
C LYS A 206 -27.19 -35.76 21.19
N ASP A 207 -27.69 -36.38 20.12
CA ASP A 207 -28.50 -37.60 20.17
C ASP A 207 -27.74 -38.81 19.59
N MET A 208 -26.39 -38.79 19.53
CA MET A 208 -25.59 -39.85 18.90
C MET A 208 -25.58 -41.20 19.63
N ASN A 209 -25.98 -41.27 20.90
CA ASN A 209 -25.97 -42.53 21.65
C ASN A 209 -27.12 -43.48 21.26
N GLY A 210 -28.16 -42.99 20.58
CA GLY A 210 -29.31 -43.78 20.17
C GLY A 210 -29.15 -44.52 18.83
N PRO A 211 -28.69 -43.85 17.75
CA PRO A 211 -28.57 -44.46 16.42
C PRO A 211 -27.55 -45.62 16.35
N THR A 212 -27.71 -46.47 15.33
CA THR A 212 -26.78 -47.58 15.10
C THR A 212 -25.43 -47.08 14.55
N PRO A 213 -24.31 -47.79 14.79
CA PRO A 213 -22.99 -47.39 14.28
C PRO A 213 -22.96 -47.22 12.76
N ALA A 214 -23.64 -48.11 12.04
CA ALA A 214 -23.79 -48.05 10.60
C ALA A 214 -24.54 -46.78 10.15
N GLN A 215 -25.62 -46.39 10.86
CA GLN A 215 -26.35 -45.18 10.57
C GLN A 215 -25.49 -43.93 10.78
N ILE A 216 -24.78 -43.85 11.90
CA ILE A 216 -23.89 -42.71 12.22
C ILE A 216 -22.80 -42.58 11.16
N SER A 217 -22.08 -43.67 10.89
CA SER A 217 -20.99 -43.67 9.93
C SER A 217 -21.45 -43.31 8.51
N THR A 218 -22.59 -43.86 8.08
CA THR A 218 -23.12 -43.54 6.74
C THR A 218 -23.61 -42.10 6.66
N SER A 219 -24.24 -41.59 7.74
CA SER A 219 -24.67 -40.20 7.83
C SER A 219 -23.48 -39.24 7.70
N LEU A 220 -22.43 -39.43 8.52
CA LEU A 220 -21.23 -38.58 8.50
C LEU A 220 -20.48 -38.70 7.16
N SER A 221 -20.43 -39.89 6.57
CA SER A 221 -19.85 -40.09 5.23
C SER A 221 -20.59 -39.28 4.16
N ASN A 222 -21.92 -39.38 4.11
CA ASN A 222 -22.73 -38.63 3.15
C ASN A 222 -22.56 -37.11 3.33
N ILE A 223 -22.50 -36.64 4.58
CA ILE A 223 -22.24 -35.23 4.92
C ILE A 223 -20.86 -34.81 4.41
N ALA A 224 -19.81 -35.58 4.69
CA ALA A 224 -18.45 -35.30 4.25
C ALA A 224 -18.35 -35.20 2.72
N HIS A 225 -18.95 -36.14 2.00
CA HIS A 225 -19.00 -36.12 0.53
C HIS A 225 -19.69 -34.87 -0.02
N LEU A 226 -20.88 -34.54 0.50
CA LEU A 226 -21.62 -33.37 0.03
C LEU A 226 -20.89 -32.06 0.38
N LEU A 227 -20.28 -31.97 1.57
CA LEU A 227 -19.52 -30.77 1.98
C LEU A 227 -18.29 -30.53 1.14
N VAL A 228 -17.53 -31.58 0.81
CA VAL A 228 -16.38 -31.44 -0.11
C VAL A 228 -16.84 -30.92 -1.47
N LEU A 229 -17.94 -31.46 -2.02
CA LEU A 229 -18.49 -31.00 -3.30
C LEU A 229 -18.99 -29.55 -3.25
N VAL A 230 -19.71 -29.18 -2.20
CA VAL A 230 -20.20 -27.81 -1.98
C VAL A 230 -19.03 -26.84 -1.83
N SER A 231 -18.01 -27.19 -1.03
CA SER A 231 -16.82 -26.36 -0.85
C SER A 231 -16.10 -26.13 -2.18
N HIS A 232 -16.03 -27.16 -3.03
CA HIS A 232 -15.47 -27.06 -4.37
C HIS A 232 -16.26 -26.08 -5.24
N TYR A 233 -17.59 -26.20 -5.30
CA TYR A 233 -18.43 -25.27 -6.07
C TYR A 233 -18.36 -23.84 -5.57
N LEU A 234 -18.35 -23.62 -4.25
CA LEU A 234 -18.18 -22.30 -3.66
C LEU A 234 -16.75 -21.76 -3.82
N SER A 235 -15.80 -22.61 -4.23
CA SER A 235 -14.36 -22.30 -4.27
C SER A 235 -13.84 -21.87 -2.90
N LEU A 236 -14.29 -22.55 -1.85
CA LEU A 236 -13.91 -22.34 -0.46
C LEU A 236 -13.09 -23.52 0.05
N ARG A 237 -12.17 -23.21 0.96
CA ARG A 237 -11.36 -24.21 1.68
C ARG A 237 -11.95 -24.41 3.07
N LEU A 238 -12.28 -25.64 3.44
CA LEU A 238 -12.89 -25.98 4.75
C LEU A 238 -11.86 -25.91 5.89
N PRO A 239 -12.14 -25.24 7.02
CA PRO A 239 -11.19 -25.14 8.13
C PRO A 239 -10.57 -26.47 8.56
N ALA A 240 -11.38 -27.53 8.64
CA ALA A 240 -10.92 -28.88 8.88
C ALA A 240 -10.91 -29.67 7.55
N GLU A 241 -9.73 -30.13 7.14
CA GLU A 241 -9.57 -30.78 5.83
C GLU A 241 -10.20 -32.18 5.84
N ILE A 242 -11.20 -32.39 4.98
CA ILE A 242 -11.86 -33.68 4.78
C ILE A 242 -11.14 -34.46 3.68
N THR A 243 -10.73 -35.69 4.00
CA THR A 243 -10.25 -36.68 3.03
C THR A 243 -11.35 -37.69 2.75
N LEU A 244 -11.77 -37.78 1.49
CA LEU A 244 -12.75 -38.77 1.04
C LEU A 244 -12.12 -40.17 0.90
N PRO A 245 -12.94 -41.24 0.85
CA PRO A 245 -12.47 -42.59 0.61
C PRO A 245 -11.57 -42.70 -0.62
N HIS A 246 -10.43 -43.38 -0.47
CA HIS A 246 -9.45 -43.65 -1.54
C HIS A 246 -8.74 -44.99 -1.29
N ARG A 247 -7.88 -45.43 -2.21
CA ARG A 247 -7.26 -46.77 -2.21
C ARG A 247 -6.62 -47.18 -0.87
N ASN A 248 -6.04 -46.24 -0.14
CA ASN A 248 -5.32 -46.50 1.11
C ASN A 248 -6.18 -46.25 2.37
N HIS A 249 -7.37 -45.67 2.21
CA HIS A 249 -8.28 -45.40 3.31
C HIS A 249 -9.74 -45.45 2.84
N PRO A 250 -10.49 -46.54 3.15
CA PRO A 250 -11.82 -46.78 2.59
C PRO A 250 -12.94 -45.96 3.25
N THR A 251 -12.63 -45.27 4.35
CA THR A 251 -13.57 -44.44 5.12
C THR A 251 -13.17 -42.97 5.03
N PRO A 252 -14.11 -42.02 5.18
CA PRO A 252 -13.75 -40.61 5.23
C PRO A 252 -13.05 -40.26 6.56
N THR A 253 -12.11 -39.31 6.49
CA THR A 253 -11.41 -38.77 7.66
C THR A 253 -11.34 -37.26 7.60
N ILE A 254 -11.10 -36.63 8.75
CA ILE A 254 -10.96 -35.19 8.87
C ILE A 254 -9.74 -34.80 9.71
N TYR A 255 -8.99 -33.77 9.32
CA TYR A 255 -7.86 -33.24 10.07
C TYR A 255 -8.29 -32.09 10.99
N SER A 256 -7.59 -31.86 12.11
CA SER A 256 -7.79 -30.62 12.88
C SER A 256 -7.45 -29.40 12.03
N PRO A 257 -7.98 -28.22 12.33
CA PRO A 257 -7.60 -26.99 11.62
C PRO A 257 -6.10 -26.72 11.68
N ALA A 258 -5.45 -27.03 12.80
CA ALA A 258 -4.00 -26.93 12.93
C ALA A 258 -3.26 -27.92 12.02
N ALA A 259 -3.75 -29.15 11.91
CA ALA A 259 -3.17 -30.19 11.06
C ALA A 259 -3.46 -30.00 9.57
N SER A 260 -4.55 -29.29 9.26
CA SER A 260 -5.01 -29.05 7.90
C SER A 260 -4.00 -28.17 7.19
N TYR A 261 -3.74 -28.47 5.91
CA TYR A 261 -2.93 -27.62 5.03
C TYR A 261 -1.44 -27.52 5.34
N HIS A 262 -0.93 -28.31 6.28
CA HIS A 262 0.49 -28.56 6.36
C HIS A 262 0.95 -29.26 5.08
N SER A 263 2.11 -28.81 4.56
CA SER A 263 2.72 -29.40 3.36
C SER A 263 2.91 -30.89 3.59
N ARG A 264 2.04 -31.68 2.94
CA ARG A 264 2.17 -33.12 2.90
C ARG A 264 3.23 -33.40 1.86
N GLU A 265 4.46 -33.58 2.30
CA GLU A 265 5.49 -34.14 1.43
C GLU A 265 4.92 -35.46 0.86
N PRO A 266 4.89 -35.64 -0.47
CA PRO A 266 4.31 -36.83 -1.05
C PRO A 266 5.13 -38.00 -0.57
N SER A 267 4.58 -38.76 0.38
CA SER A 267 5.02 -40.12 0.68
C SER A 267 4.83 -40.91 -0.61
N ASN A 268 5.84 -40.89 -1.46
CA ASN A 268 6.00 -41.82 -2.56
C ASN A 268 5.77 -43.22 -2.00
N GLY A 269 4.85 -43.96 -2.62
CA GLY A 269 4.61 -45.34 -2.30
C GLY A 269 5.93 -46.10 -2.29
N SER A 270 6.35 -46.52 -1.10
CA SER A 270 7.24 -47.64 -0.92
C SER A 270 6.62 -48.50 0.16
N ASP A 271 6.14 -49.66 -0.27
CA ASP A 271 5.79 -50.76 0.59
C ASP A 271 6.96 -51.06 1.54
N THR A 272 6.70 -51.16 2.84
CA THR A 272 7.45 -52.05 3.73
C THR A 272 6.61 -52.35 4.98
N PRO A 273 6.16 -53.61 5.18
CA PRO A 273 5.63 -54.06 6.46
C PRO A 273 6.77 -54.66 7.28
N HIS A 274 7.54 -53.84 8.00
CA HIS A 274 8.56 -54.36 8.92
C HIS A 274 8.54 -53.57 10.24
N SER A 275 7.99 -54.19 11.28
CA SER A 275 8.76 -54.85 12.34
C SER A 275 9.58 -53.86 13.17
N SER A 276 9.02 -53.56 14.35
CA SER A 276 9.74 -53.05 15.51
C SER A 276 10.97 -53.92 15.79
N THR A 277 12.12 -53.51 15.27
CA THR A 277 13.41 -54.11 15.59
C THR A 277 14.13 -53.13 16.50
N PHE A 278 14.20 -53.50 17.78
CA PHE A 278 15.06 -52.84 18.76
C PHE A 278 16.52 -52.96 18.30
N GLY A 279 17.21 -51.82 18.19
CA GLY A 279 18.66 -51.72 18.07
C GLY A 279 19.15 -50.59 18.98
N PRO A 280 20.13 -50.81 19.87
CA PRO A 280 20.58 -49.80 20.81
C PRO A 280 21.60 -48.87 20.16
N THR A 281 21.83 -47.71 20.79
CA THR A 281 22.87 -46.70 20.51
C THR A 281 22.54 -45.64 19.46
N ALA A 282 22.02 -44.51 19.93
CA ALA A 282 22.62 -43.16 19.78
C ALA A 282 21.53 -42.10 19.96
N SER A 283 21.52 -41.52 21.16
CA SER A 283 20.77 -40.33 21.54
C SER A 283 21.22 -39.10 20.74
N LYS A 284 20.36 -38.59 19.86
CA LYS A 284 20.18 -37.16 19.60
C LYS A 284 18.69 -36.87 19.48
N THR A 285 18.20 -36.07 20.42
CA THR A 285 16.87 -35.45 20.47
C THR A 285 16.52 -34.82 19.12
N THR A 286 15.75 -35.56 18.33
CA THR A 286 14.91 -35.01 17.28
C THR A 286 13.50 -35.29 17.78
N GLU A 287 12.79 -34.25 18.21
CA GLU A 287 11.35 -34.34 18.48
C GLU A 287 10.71 -35.09 17.30
N PRO A 288 10.02 -36.22 17.52
CA PRO A 288 9.28 -36.82 16.44
C PRO A 288 8.22 -35.79 16.08
N ARG A 289 8.36 -35.13 14.92
CA ARG A 289 7.28 -34.35 14.32
C ARG A 289 6.10 -35.31 14.20
N THR A 290 5.19 -35.24 15.18
CA THR A 290 4.00 -36.08 15.23
C THR A 290 3.23 -35.74 13.99
N GLN A 291 3.29 -36.62 12.99
CA GLN A 291 2.54 -36.42 11.76
C GLN A 291 1.07 -36.21 12.16
N PRO A 292 0.41 -35.20 11.60
CA PRO A 292 -0.97 -34.91 11.97
C PRO A 292 -1.83 -36.16 11.77
N ARG A 293 -2.46 -36.63 12.84
CA ARG A 293 -3.29 -37.85 12.80
C ARG A 293 -4.70 -37.49 12.32
N PRO A 294 -5.19 -38.08 11.23
CA PRO A 294 -6.57 -37.89 10.77
C PRO A 294 -7.57 -38.54 11.73
N ARG A 295 -8.77 -37.94 11.84
CA ARG A 295 -9.83 -38.35 12.75
C ARG A 295 -10.86 -39.13 11.94
N PRO A 296 -11.20 -40.37 12.32
CA PRO A 296 -12.13 -41.19 11.57
C PRO A 296 -13.54 -40.61 11.67
N LEU A 297 -14.29 -40.64 10.57
CA LEU A 297 -15.73 -40.34 10.54
C LEU A 297 -16.59 -41.62 10.50
N PHE A 298 -16.04 -42.73 10.99
CA PHE A 298 -16.66 -44.05 11.00
C PHE A 298 -16.49 -44.71 12.37
N ILE A 299 -17.49 -45.49 12.77
CA ILE A 299 -17.50 -46.37 13.94
C ILE A 299 -18.11 -47.73 13.61
N ASP A 300 -17.53 -48.78 14.19
CA ASP A 300 -17.96 -50.18 14.07
C ASP A 300 -18.89 -50.61 15.23
N LYS A 301 -18.79 -49.92 16.39
CA LYS A 301 -19.50 -50.26 17.63
C LYS A 301 -20.33 -49.08 18.16
N PRO A 302 -21.38 -49.35 18.96
CA PRO A 302 -22.14 -48.29 19.62
C PRO A 302 -21.26 -47.42 20.51
N LEU A 303 -21.47 -46.11 20.49
CA LEU A 303 -20.65 -45.14 21.22
C LEU A 303 -20.47 -45.46 22.72
N PRO A 304 -21.51 -45.88 23.48
CA PRO A 304 -21.34 -46.23 24.88
C PRO A 304 -20.43 -47.44 25.13
N ARG A 305 -20.35 -48.36 24.17
CA ARG A 305 -19.41 -49.51 24.23
C ARG A 305 -18.01 -49.09 23.82
N LEU A 306 -17.89 -48.33 22.72
CA LEU A 306 -16.62 -47.82 22.24
C LEU A 306 -15.90 -46.99 23.31
N ALA A 307 -16.63 -46.13 24.04
CA ALA A 307 -16.08 -45.34 25.13
C ALA A 307 -15.46 -46.16 26.27
N LYS A 308 -15.96 -47.38 26.51
CA LYS A 308 -15.45 -48.29 27.55
C LYS A 308 -14.31 -49.17 27.05
N GLU A 309 -14.39 -49.63 25.81
CA GLU A 309 -13.44 -50.57 25.21
C GLU A 309 -12.19 -49.87 24.66
N ASP A 310 -12.38 -48.74 23.98
CA ASP A 310 -11.30 -47.95 23.36
C ASP A 310 -11.60 -46.44 23.47
N PRO A 311 -11.25 -45.82 24.61
CA PRO A 311 -11.49 -44.39 24.82
C PRO A 311 -10.70 -43.49 23.86
N GLY A 312 -9.59 -43.98 23.31
CA GLY A 312 -8.76 -43.21 22.37
C GLY A 312 -9.44 -43.07 21.00
N THR A 313 -9.94 -44.17 20.46
CA THR A 313 -10.72 -44.15 19.20
C THR A 313 -12.04 -43.41 19.37
N TYR A 314 -12.70 -43.59 20.52
CA TYR A 314 -13.90 -42.82 20.88
C TYR A 314 -13.64 -41.30 20.85
N ALA A 315 -12.57 -40.83 21.49
CA ALA A 315 -12.23 -39.41 21.53
C ALA A 315 -11.91 -38.84 20.14
N LEU A 316 -11.12 -39.55 19.34
CA LEU A 316 -10.80 -39.12 17.97
C LEU A 316 -12.02 -39.08 17.06
N PHE A 317 -12.94 -40.04 17.19
CA PHE A 317 -14.19 -40.04 16.45
C PHE A 317 -15.08 -38.85 16.82
N LEU A 318 -15.26 -38.60 18.12
CA LEU A 318 -16.04 -37.43 18.57
C LEU A 318 -15.41 -36.12 18.09
N GLU A 319 -14.09 -35.99 18.19
CA GLU A 319 -13.39 -34.83 17.64
C GLU A 319 -13.68 -34.69 16.14
N GLY A 320 -13.59 -35.78 15.37
CA GLY A 320 -13.93 -35.79 13.94
C GLY A 320 -15.36 -35.32 13.65
N ALA A 321 -16.35 -35.86 14.37
CA ALA A 321 -17.75 -35.47 14.23
C ALA A 321 -17.98 -33.99 14.57
N THR A 322 -17.32 -33.48 15.62
CA THR A 322 -17.42 -32.06 16.00
C THR A 322 -16.77 -31.13 14.98
N LEU A 323 -15.65 -31.54 14.37
CA LEU A 323 -15.02 -30.79 13.29
C LEU A 323 -15.88 -30.75 12.02
N LEU A 324 -16.58 -31.84 11.71
CA LEU A 324 -17.51 -31.87 10.60
C LEU A 324 -18.68 -30.89 10.82
N ALA A 325 -19.22 -30.84 12.04
CA ALA A 325 -20.24 -29.87 12.41
C ALA A 325 -19.72 -28.42 12.37
N TRP A 326 -18.47 -28.21 12.80
CA TRP A 326 -17.79 -26.93 12.72
C TRP A 326 -17.68 -26.44 11.27
N ASP A 327 -17.26 -27.29 10.33
CA ASP A 327 -17.15 -26.93 8.91
C ASP A 327 -18.49 -26.50 8.31
N VAL A 328 -19.59 -27.17 8.70
CA VAL A 328 -20.95 -26.79 8.29
C VAL A 328 -21.31 -25.42 8.84
N ALA A 329 -21.11 -25.19 10.14
CA ALA A 329 -21.39 -23.90 10.77
C ALA A 329 -20.53 -22.78 10.18
N TRP A 330 -19.26 -23.06 9.89
CA TRP A 330 -18.34 -22.14 9.24
C TRP A 330 -18.83 -21.78 7.83
N LEU A 331 -19.23 -22.77 7.03
CA LEU A 331 -19.80 -22.51 5.70
C LEU A 331 -21.04 -21.62 5.78
N CYS A 332 -21.98 -21.93 6.68
CA CYS A 332 -23.15 -21.06 6.92
C CYS A 332 -22.74 -19.61 7.18
N ARG A 333 -21.79 -19.38 8.08
CA ARG A 333 -21.29 -18.02 8.38
C ARG A 333 -20.64 -17.36 7.17
N THR A 334 -19.83 -18.07 6.40
CA THR A 334 -19.19 -17.49 5.19
C THR A 334 -20.20 -17.09 4.12
N GLN A 335 -21.39 -17.72 4.09
CA GLN A 335 -22.48 -17.37 3.18
C GLN A 335 -23.45 -16.33 3.77
N GLY A 336 -23.12 -15.72 4.91
CA GLY A 336 -23.96 -14.71 5.58
C GLY A 336 -25.20 -15.29 6.28
N ILE A 337 -25.25 -16.60 6.48
CA ILE A 337 -26.32 -17.25 7.24
C ILE A 337 -25.96 -17.18 8.72
N ASN A 338 -26.59 -16.22 9.40
CA ASN A 338 -26.50 -16.12 10.84
C ASN A 338 -27.38 -17.20 11.46
N LEU A 339 -26.75 -18.29 11.90
CA LEU A 339 -27.32 -19.18 12.91
C LEU A 339 -27.64 -18.28 14.12
N THR A 340 -28.91 -18.23 14.50
CA THR A 340 -29.51 -17.25 15.40
C THR A 340 -28.83 -17.16 16.77
N SER A 341 -28.05 -18.17 17.14
CA SER A 341 -27.18 -18.15 18.30
C SER A 341 -25.86 -18.86 18.01
N ASP A 342 -24.74 -18.32 18.52
CA ASP A 342 -23.45 -19.05 18.60
C ASP A 342 -23.50 -20.19 19.64
N SER A 343 -24.69 -20.72 19.92
CA SER A 343 -24.89 -21.79 20.86
C SER A 343 -24.40 -23.10 20.27
N TRP A 344 -23.78 -23.90 21.14
CA TRP A 344 -23.36 -25.26 20.81
C TRP A 344 -24.53 -26.11 20.28
N GLU A 345 -25.75 -25.84 20.74
CA GLU A 345 -26.95 -26.58 20.33
C GLU A 345 -27.31 -26.41 18.86
N GLU A 346 -27.03 -25.24 18.27
CA GLU A 346 -27.25 -24.97 16.86
C GLU A 346 -26.18 -25.62 15.98
N VAL A 347 -24.92 -25.59 16.43
CA VAL A 347 -23.79 -26.24 15.73
C VAL A 347 -23.97 -27.76 15.66
N CYS A 348 -24.48 -28.39 16.72
CA CYS A 348 -24.74 -29.82 16.76
C CYS A 348 -25.82 -30.29 15.77
N ASN A 349 -26.72 -29.40 15.36
CA ASN A 349 -27.78 -29.71 14.40
C ASN A 349 -27.28 -29.52 12.96
N ILE A 350 -26.37 -30.42 12.55
CA ILE A 350 -25.74 -30.43 11.22
C ILE A 350 -26.79 -30.38 10.10
N GLY A 351 -27.88 -31.15 10.26
CA GLY A 351 -28.95 -31.22 9.27
C GLY A 351 -29.65 -29.88 9.04
N LYS A 352 -29.92 -29.13 10.10
CA LYS A 352 -30.49 -27.77 10.02
C LYS A 352 -29.53 -26.83 9.29
N GLY A 353 -28.24 -26.86 9.63
CA GLY A 353 -27.21 -26.05 8.98
C GLY A 353 -27.13 -26.33 7.47
N MET A 354 -27.01 -27.60 7.08
CA MET A 354 -26.96 -28.00 5.67
C MET A 354 -28.23 -27.61 4.91
N TRP A 355 -29.40 -27.79 5.52
CA TRP A 355 -30.67 -27.40 4.89
C TRP A 355 -30.78 -25.89 4.69
N GLN A 356 -30.40 -25.09 5.69
CA GLN A 356 -30.40 -23.63 5.60
C GLN A 356 -29.40 -23.13 4.54
N LEU A 357 -28.23 -23.76 4.48
CA LEU A 357 -27.18 -23.42 3.51
C LEU A 357 -27.58 -23.75 2.07
N LEU A 358 -28.15 -24.93 1.84
CA LEU A 358 -28.23 -25.51 0.49
C LEU A 358 -29.63 -25.56 -0.09
N VAL A 359 -30.69 -25.41 0.71
CA VAL A 359 -32.07 -25.62 0.23
C VAL A 359 -33.02 -24.52 0.66
N ALA A 360 -32.89 -23.98 1.88
CA ALA A 360 -33.78 -22.94 2.35
C ALA A 360 -33.72 -21.70 1.42
N PRO A 361 -34.87 -21.08 1.11
CA PRO A 361 -34.87 -19.81 0.41
C PRO A 361 -34.08 -18.79 1.23
N LEU A 362 -33.12 -18.11 0.60
CA LEU A 362 -32.44 -16.98 1.23
C LEU A 362 -33.53 -15.96 1.61
N LEU A 363 -33.63 -15.63 2.89
CA LEU A 363 -34.52 -14.57 3.35
C LEU A 363 -34.12 -13.30 2.59
N LYS A 364 -35.02 -12.80 1.74
CA LYS A 364 -34.85 -11.49 1.11
C LYS A 364 -34.66 -10.48 2.25
N HIS A 365 -33.52 -9.79 2.28
CA HIS A 365 -33.40 -8.62 3.14
C HIS A 365 -34.58 -7.69 2.83
N PRO A 366 -35.37 -7.25 3.84
CA PRO A 366 -36.33 -6.20 3.62
C PRO A 366 -35.58 -4.92 3.19
N PRO A 367 -36.20 -4.08 2.34
CA PRO A 367 -35.59 -2.90 1.74
C PRO A 367 -35.11 -1.86 2.75
#